data_AF-A0A382RV29-F1
#
_entry.id   AF-A0A382RV29-F1
#
_cell.length_a   1.000
_cell.length_b   1.000
_cell.length_c   1.000
_cell.angle_alpha   90.00
_cell.angle_beta   90.00
_cell.angle_gamma   90.00
#
_symmetry.space_group_name_H-M   'P 1'
#
loop_
_entity.id
_entity.type
_entity.pdbx_description
1 polymer ?
#
loop_
_entity_poly.entity_id
_entity_poly.type
_entity_poly.pdbx_seq_one_letter_code
_entity_poly.pdbx_strand_id
1 'polypeptide(L)'
;MRKLKICFGDLSYHNRHTLTTRYTPLNVGFLAQFIEQKFANDVTISIYKEVSKFLSRLEIDPPEVVGLSLYYWNTELTRYAVDYIRNRYGD
;
A
#
# COMPACT_ATOMS: atom_id res chain seq x y z
N MET A 1 -11.60 3.19 21.37
CA MET A 1 -10.24 2.61 21.25
C MET A 1 -9.64 3.07 19.93
N ARG A 2 -8.31 3.16 19.82
CA ARG A 2 -7.65 3.57 18.58
C ARG A 2 -7.67 2.42 17.58
N LYS A 3 -8.16 2.66 16.36
CA LYS A 3 -8.12 1.65 15.28
C LYS A 3 -6.68 1.46 14.77
N LEU A 4 -6.33 0.23 14.42
CA LEU A 4 -5.07 -0.15 13.78
C LEU A 4 -5.12 0.27 12.31
N LYS A 5 -4.10 1.00 11.85
CA LYS A 5 -4.00 1.49 10.47
C LYS A 5 -3.25 0.48 9.63
N ILE A 6 -3.90 0.03 8.56
CA ILE A 6 -3.32 -0.86 7.53
C ILE A 6 -3.22 -0.06 6.23
N CYS A 7 -2.05 -0.09 5.61
CA CYS A 7 -1.80 0.54 4.32
C CYS A 7 -1.36 -0.50 3.30
N PHE A 8 -2.13 -0.66 2.24
CA PHE A 8 -1.78 -1.52 1.11
C PHE A 8 -1.19 -0.72 -0.05
N GLY A 9 -0.03 -1.13 -0.55
CA GLY A 9 0.58 -0.62 -1.78
C GLY A 9 0.43 -1.60 -2.92
N ASP A 10 -0.43 -1.30 -3.89
CA ASP A 10 -0.46 -1.95 -5.22
C ASP A 10 0.29 -1.10 -6.23
N LEU A 11 1.60 -1.01 -6.01
CA LEU A 11 2.44 0.02 -6.60
C LEU A 11 2.59 -0.19 -8.11
N SER A 12 2.34 0.89 -8.86
CA SER A 12 2.57 0.94 -10.29
C SER A 12 3.37 2.17 -10.67
N TYR A 13 4.28 2.01 -11.64
CA TYR A 13 4.94 3.15 -12.26
C TYR A 13 3.90 4.07 -12.87
N HIS A 14 3.89 5.34 -12.48
CA HIS A 14 3.01 6.36 -13.06
C HIS A 14 3.78 7.12 -14.13
N ASN A 15 3.60 6.72 -15.39
CA ASN A 15 4.22 7.39 -16.53
C ASN A 15 3.34 7.24 -17.78
N ARG A 16 3.76 7.86 -18.90
CA ARG A 16 3.00 7.83 -20.16
C ARG A 16 2.69 6.43 -20.70
N HIS A 17 3.52 5.44 -20.37
CA HIS A 17 3.39 4.06 -20.86
C HIS A 17 2.41 3.22 -20.03
N THR A 18 2.08 3.65 -18.81
CA THR A 18 1.21 2.89 -17.90
C THR A 18 -0.18 3.52 -17.75
N LEU A 19 -0.48 4.58 -18.50
CA LEU A 19 -1.75 5.31 -18.39
C LEU A 19 -2.96 4.39 -18.54
N THR A 20 -2.90 3.44 -19.47
CA THR A 20 -3.98 2.50 -19.82
C THR A 20 -3.94 1.19 -19.02
N THR A 21 -2.85 0.93 -18.29
CA THR A 21 -2.68 -0.33 -17.52
C THR A 21 -2.85 -0.14 -16.02
N ARG A 22 -3.44 0.99 -15.59
CA ARG A 22 -3.75 1.26 -14.18
C ARG A 22 -5.05 0.58 -13.77
N TYR A 23 -5.02 -0.74 -13.73
CA TYR A 23 -6.17 -1.56 -13.35
C TYR A 23 -6.49 -1.43 -11.86
N THR A 24 -7.75 -1.71 -11.52
CA THR A 24 -8.21 -1.83 -10.13
C THR A 24 -7.42 -2.92 -9.41
N PRO A 25 -6.87 -2.63 -8.21
CA PRO A 25 -6.00 -3.56 -7.50
C PRO A 25 -6.81 -4.64 -6.76
N LEU A 26 -7.42 -5.57 -7.51
CA LEU A 26 -8.39 -6.53 -6.97
C LEU A 26 -7.82 -7.40 -5.84
N ASN A 27 -6.56 -7.82 -5.92
CA ASN A 27 -5.94 -8.67 -4.90
C ASN A 27 -5.97 -8.02 -3.51
N VAL A 28 -5.41 -6.82 -3.37
CA VAL A 28 -5.43 -6.08 -2.11
C VAL A 28 -6.82 -5.54 -1.78
N GLY A 29 -7.66 -5.28 -2.79
CA GLY A 29 -9.06 -4.89 -2.59
C GLY A 29 -9.89 -5.99 -1.92
N PHE A 30 -9.78 -7.23 -2.37
CA PHE A 30 -10.45 -8.37 -1.72
C PHE A 30 -9.91 -8.63 -0.32
N LEU A 31 -8.58 -8.50 -0.12
CA LEU A 31 -7.99 -8.61 1.21
C LEU A 31 -8.53 -7.52 2.15
N ALA A 32 -8.59 -6.27 1.69
CA ALA A 32 -9.15 -5.15 2.45
C ALA A 32 -10.63 -5.40 2.80
N GLN A 33 -11.45 -5.82 1.82
CA GLN A 33 -12.86 -6.14 2.04
C GLN A 33 -13.05 -7.25 3.09
N PHE A 34 -12.24 -8.31 3.02
CA PHE A 34 -12.29 -9.40 3.99
C PHE A 34 -11.92 -8.92 5.39
N ILE A 35 -10.88 -8.10 5.51
CA ILE A 35 -10.44 -7.53 6.80
C ILE A 35 -11.52 -6.61 7.35
N GLU A 36 -12.12 -5.74 6.54
CA GLU A 36 -13.21 -4.86 6.99
C GLU A 36 -14.42 -5.66 7.48
N GLN A 37 -14.84 -6.69 6.73
CA GLN A 37 -15.98 -7.53 7.14
C GLN A 37 -15.77 -8.18 8.51
N LYS A 38 -14.53 -8.51 8.86
CA LYS A 38 -14.21 -9.21 10.12
C LYS A 38 -13.81 -8.27 11.26
N PHE A 39 -13.25 -7.10 10.95
CA PHE A 39 -12.58 -6.22 11.93
C PHE A 39 -12.90 -4.72 11.75
N ALA A 40 -14.00 -4.34 11.11
CA ALA A 40 -14.35 -2.93 10.80
C ALA A 40 -14.24 -1.96 12.00
N ASN A 41 -14.49 -2.43 13.22
CA ASN A 41 -14.42 -1.61 14.43
C ASN A 41 -12.98 -1.40 14.93
N ASP A 42 -12.04 -2.24 14.51
CA ASP A 42 -10.69 -2.30 15.04
C ASP A 42 -9.64 -1.78 14.05
N VAL A 43 -9.98 -1.67 12.76
CA VAL A 43 -9.02 -1.31 11.71
C VAL A 43 -9.46 -0.12 10.85
N THR A 44 -8.51 0.54 10.22
CA THR A 44 -8.73 1.51 9.13
C THR A 44 -7.78 1.16 8.00
N ILE A 45 -8.31 0.98 6.80
CA ILE A 45 -7.54 0.51 5.65
C ILE A 45 -7.41 1.63 4.61
N SER A 46 -6.23 1.71 4.00
CA SER A 46 -5.96 2.58 2.85
C SER A 46 -5.25 1.78 1.76
N ILE A 47 -5.53 2.10 0.50
CA ILE A 47 -4.93 1.43 -0.66
C ILE A 47 -4.37 2.48 -1.60
N TYR A 48 -3.12 2.32 -2.00
CA TYR A 48 -2.42 3.23 -2.89
C TYR A 48 -1.84 2.52 -4.10
N LYS A 49 -1.98 3.15 -5.26
CA LYS A 49 -1.41 2.66 -6.53
C LYS A 49 -0.21 3.48 -7.00
N GLU A 50 -0.17 4.75 -6.61
CA GLU A 50 0.87 5.69 -6.94
C GLU A 50 1.88 5.75 -5.80
N VAL A 51 3.15 5.46 -6.11
CA VAL A 51 4.22 5.39 -5.10
C VAL A 51 4.40 6.71 -4.35
N SER A 52 4.30 7.85 -5.02
CA SER A 52 4.43 9.17 -4.39
C SER A 52 3.38 9.38 -3.30
N LYS A 53 2.11 9.09 -3.60
CA LYS A 53 0.99 9.19 -2.64
C LYS A 53 1.14 8.20 -1.50
N PHE A 54 1.59 6.98 -1.81
CA PHE A 54 1.88 5.97 -0.80
C PHE A 54 2.96 6.48 0.18
N LEU A 55 4.10 6.96 -0.31
CA LEU A 55 5.19 7.46 0.52
C LEU A 55 4.80 8.72 1.30
N SER A 56 4.13 9.68 0.68
CA SER A 56 3.62 10.86 1.40
C SER A 56 2.64 10.49 2.51
N ARG A 57 1.82 9.45 2.33
CA ARG A 57 0.96 8.98 3.43
C ARG A 57 1.78 8.43 4.58
N LEU A 58 2.84 7.66 4.31
CA LEU A 58 3.72 7.13 5.35
C LEU A 58 4.38 8.24 6.17
N GLU A 59 4.77 9.35 5.54
CA GLU A 59 5.36 10.50 6.25
C GLU A 59 4.35 11.25 7.12
N ILE A 60 3.14 11.49 6.60
CA ILE A 60 2.12 12.31 7.28
C ILE A 60 1.43 11.53 8.40
N ASP A 61 1.09 10.27 8.15
CA ASP A 61 0.37 9.42 9.09
C ASP A 61 0.83 7.96 8.94
N PRO A 62 1.98 7.61 9.56
CA PRO A 62 2.56 6.27 9.46
C PRO A 62 1.57 5.19 9.93
N PRO A 63 1.27 4.17 9.12
CA PRO A 63 0.42 3.05 9.52
C PRO A 63 1.19 2.07 10.43
N GLU A 64 0.48 1.28 11.22
CA GLU A 64 1.10 0.19 11.99
C GLU A 64 1.46 -1.02 11.11
N VAL A 65 0.69 -1.25 10.05
CA VAL A 65 0.90 -2.38 9.13
C VAL A 65 0.95 -1.88 7.70
N VAL A 66 1.98 -2.31 6.97
CA VAL A 66 2.10 -2.12 5.53
C VAL A 66 2.05 -3.46 4.83
N GLY A 67 1.19 -3.58 3.82
CA GLY A 67 1.18 -4.72 2.90
C GLY A 67 1.49 -4.26 1.48
N LEU A 68 2.30 -4.99 0.73
CA LEU A 68 2.68 -4.64 -0.64
C LEU A 68 2.31 -5.80 -1.57
N SER A 69 1.62 -5.51 -2.67
CA SER A 69 1.45 -6.51 -3.74
C SER A 69 2.69 -6.49 -4.64
N LEU A 70 3.23 -7.69 -4.87
CA LEU A 70 4.45 -7.88 -5.64
C LEU A 70 4.12 -8.61 -6.95
N TYR A 71 4.54 -8.02 -8.05
CA TYR A 71 4.51 -8.61 -9.39
C TYR A 71 5.90 -8.51 -10.00
N TYR A 72 6.21 -9.40 -10.95
CA TYR A 72 7.50 -9.40 -11.63
C TYR A 72 7.91 -8.01 -12.15
N TRP A 73 6.99 -7.29 -12.79
CA TRP A 73 7.22 -6.00 -13.42
C TRP A 73 7.35 -4.82 -12.44
N ASN A 74 6.95 -4.96 -11.16
CA ASN A 74 7.05 -3.89 -10.16
C ASN A 74 8.10 -4.16 -9.07
N THR A 75 8.91 -5.22 -9.23
CA THR A 75 9.85 -5.67 -8.20
C THR A 75 10.75 -4.56 -7.67
N GLU A 76 11.37 -3.78 -8.55
CA GLU A 76 12.28 -2.70 -8.13
C GLU A 76 11.55 -1.52 -7.47
N LEU A 77 10.33 -1.23 -7.91
CA LEU A 77 9.49 -0.21 -7.26
C LEU A 77 9.09 -0.64 -5.84
N THR A 78 8.71 -1.91 -5.68
CA THR A 78 8.38 -2.50 -4.39
C THR A 78 9.60 -2.58 -3.48
N ARG A 79 10.77 -2.96 -4.01
CA ARG A 79 12.05 -2.94 -3.29
C ARG A 79 12.37 -1.54 -2.77
N TYR A 80 12.30 -0.53 -3.64
CA TYR A 80 12.48 0.87 -3.25
C TYR A 80 11.55 1.29 -2.12
N ALA A 81 10.27 0.93 -2.18
CA ALA A 81 9.32 1.22 -1.12
C ALA A 81 9.67 0.50 0.19
N VAL A 82 10.08 -0.78 0.14
CA VAL A 82 10.53 -1.54 1.31
C VAL A 82 11.75 -0.88 1.94
N ASP A 83 12.77 -0.56 1.16
CA ASP A 83 14.00 0.07 1.64
C ASP A 83 13.69 1.45 2.26
N TYR A 84 12.83 2.24 1.61
CA TYR A 84 12.37 3.53 2.13
C TYR A 84 11.73 3.38 3.52
N ILE A 85 10.83 2.39 3.69
CA ILE A 85 10.13 2.11 4.95
C ILE A 85 11.12 1.62 6.01
N ARG A 86 11.94 0.62 5.69
CA ARG A 86 12.88 0.00 6.64
C ARG A 86 13.93 0.97 7.13
N ASN A 87 14.46 1.84 6.27
CA ASN A 87 15.44 2.86 6.68
C ASN A 87 14.85 3.92 7.63
N ARG A 88 13.52 4.06 7.72
CA ARG A 88 12.85 5.07 8.57
C ARG A 88 12.20 4.49 9.81
N TYR A 89 11.64 3.30 9.69
CA TYR A 89 10.79 2.69 10.71
C TYR A 89 11.21 1.26 11.06
N GLY A 90 12.28 0.74 10.45
CA GLY A 90 12.86 -0.54 10.84
C GLY A 90 13.69 -0.37 12.11
N ASP A 91 13.57 -1.34 13.01
CA ASP A 91 14.48 -1.53 14.15
C ASP A 91 15.90 -1.94 13.69
#